data_AF-A0A928JKU4-F1
#
_entry.id   AF-A0A928JKU4-F1
#
_cell.length_a   1.000
_cell.length_b   1.000
_cell.length_c   1.000
_cell.angle_alpha   90.00
_cell.angle_beta   90.00
_cell.angle_gamma   90.00
#
_symmetry.space_group_name_H-M   'P 1'
#
loop_
_entity.id
_entity.type
_entity.pdbx_description
1 polymer ?
#
loop_
_entity_poly.entity_id
_entity_poly.type
_entity_poly.pdbx_seq_one_letter_code
_entity_poly.pdbx_strand_id
1 'polypeptide(L)'
;MKITKRNLALITVLIIVCYSVFSLFSVSAEVAPQPLCLSVLGDSIASGYGLENIEDSYSVLIAKEKRYNLSNCAVPGHTTGDLLRVVCNEEVAREGIAKADLVIISIGGNDIIRVLQYADTNTLLSILSNGVNAPVIKEAAAKAKEQLLFSCMEIRDLNPDVPIILQSLYNPLYANNTYKAFAPTAE
;
A
#
# COMPACT_ATOMS: atom_id res chain seq x y z
N MET A 1 -48.37 -25.74 44.59
CA MET A 1 -48.19 -26.92 43.70
C MET A 1 -47.06 -27.77 44.28
N LYS A 2 -47.33 -28.96 44.84
CA LYS A 2 -46.27 -29.81 45.44
C LYS A 2 -45.61 -30.64 44.33
N ILE A 3 -44.33 -30.39 44.07
CA ILE A 3 -43.53 -31.20 43.13
C ILE A 3 -43.27 -32.55 43.80
N THR A 4 -43.74 -33.63 43.18
CA THR A 4 -43.48 -34.99 43.65
C THR A 4 -42.07 -35.43 43.27
N LYS A 5 -41.46 -36.36 44.02
CA LYS A 5 -40.11 -36.89 43.71
C LYS A 5 -39.97 -37.40 42.27
N ARG A 6 -41.06 -37.94 41.70
CA ARG A 6 -41.14 -38.40 40.30
C ARG A 6 -41.05 -37.23 39.30
N ASN A 7 -41.73 -36.11 39.59
CA ASN A 7 -41.69 -34.92 38.74
C ASN A 7 -40.32 -34.24 38.80
N LEU A 8 -39.65 -34.27 39.96
CA LEU A 8 -38.29 -33.75 40.10
C LEU A 8 -37.29 -34.56 39.26
N ALA A 9 -37.37 -35.90 39.30
CA ALA A 9 -36.50 -36.76 38.49
C ALA A 9 -36.67 -36.53 36.98
N LEU A 10 -37.90 -36.34 36.52
CA LEU A 10 -38.19 -36.05 35.10
C LEU A 10 -37.60 -34.72 34.64
N ILE A 11 -37.66 -33.69 35.48
CA ILE A 11 -37.06 -32.37 35.19
C ILE A 11 -35.53 -32.49 35.12
N THR A 12 -34.91 -33.22 36.05
CA THR A 12 -33.46 -33.43 36.05
C THR A 12 -32.99 -34.14 34.79
N VAL A 13 -33.71 -35.18 34.34
CA VAL A 13 -33.39 -35.89 33.09
C VAL A 13 -33.53 -34.96 31.88
N LEU A 14 -34.60 -34.16 31.82
CA LEU A 14 -34.81 -33.21 30.73
C LEU A 14 -33.68 -32.17 30.65
N ILE A 15 -33.22 -31.66 31.79
CA ILE A 15 -32.10 -30.69 31.84
C ILE A 15 -30.80 -31.33 31.35
N ILE A 16 -30.51 -32.57 31.76
CA ILE A 16 -29.31 -33.31 31.30
C ILE A 16 -29.36 -33.53 29.78
N VAL A 17 -30.53 -33.92 29.24
CA VAL A 17 -30.71 -34.10 27.80
C VAL A 17 -30.56 -32.77 27.05
N CYS A 18 -31.15 -31.69 27.56
CA CYS A 18 -30.98 -30.36 26.96
C CYS A 18 -29.51 -29.93 26.97
N TYR A 19 -28.78 -30.18 28.07
CA TYR A 19 -27.37 -29.84 28.18
C TYR A 19 -26.49 -30.68 27.23
N SER A 20 -26.75 -31.99 27.12
CA SER A 20 -26.02 -32.85 26.19
C SER A 20 -26.28 -32.46 24.74
N VAL A 21 -27.53 -32.12 24.40
CA VAL A 21 -27.88 -31.62 23.06
C VAL A 21 -27.22 -30.28 22.79
N PHE A 22 -27.18 -29.36 23.76
CA PHE A 22 -26.50 -28.07 23.62
C PHE A 22 -25.00 -28.21 23.40
N SER A 23 -24.35 -29.17 24.08
CA SER A 23 -22.90 -29.43 23.92
C SER A 23 -22.50 -29.99 22.55
N LEU A 24 -23.46 -30.54 21.80
CA LEU A 24 -23.24 -31.02 20.43
C LEU A 24 -23.28 -29.88 19.39
N PHE A 25 -23.82 -28.72 19.76
CA PHE A 25 -23.80 -27.52 18.93
C PHE A 25 -22.55 -26.70 19.23
N SER A 26 -21.40 -27.18 18.78
CA SER A 26 -20.28 -26.26 18.54
C SER A 26 -20.67 -25.37 17.36
N VAL A 27 -21.21 -24.18 17.66
CA VAL A 27 -21.30 -23.09 16.68
C VAL A 27 -19.86 -22.74 16.32
N SER A 28 -19.38 -23.33 15.22
CA SER A 28 -18.22 -22.80 14.52
C SER A 28 -18.72 -21.56 13.79
N ALA A 29 -18.53 -20.40 14.40
CA ALA A 29 -18.66 -19.15 13.67
C ALA A 29 -17.53 -19.13 12.64
N GLU A 30 -17.85 -19.34 11.38
CA GLU A 30 -16.92 -19.16 10.28
C GLU A 30 -16.55 -17.67 10.23
N VAL A 31 -15.43 -17.31 10.85
CA VAL A 31 -14.88 -15.95 10.80
C VAL A 31 -14.47 -15.72 9.35
N ALA A 32 -15.24 -14.92 8.62
CA ALA A 32 -14.85 -14.51 7.28
C ALA A 32 -13.42 -13.95 7.31
N PRO A 33 -12.55 -14.31 6.34
CA PRO A 33 -11.19 -13.79 6.31
C PRO A 33 -11.22 -12.26 6.32
N GLN A 34 -10.48 -11.66 7.24
CA GLN A 34 -10.33 -10.21 7.29
C GLN A 34 -9.71 -9.73 5.96
N PRO A 35 -10.18 -8.61 5.39
CA PRO A 35 -9.52 -7.95 4.27
C PRO A 35 -8.03 -7.74 4.54
N LEU A 36 -7.17 -8.06 3.57
CA LEU A 36 -5.76 -7.70 3.66
C LEU A 36 -5.60 -6.17 3.61
N CYS A 37 -4.59 -5.66 4.29
CA CYS A 37 -4.29 -4.23 4.36
C CYS A 37 -3.26 -3.84 3.29
N LEU A 38 -3.61 -2.86 2.47
CA LEU A 38 -2.74 -2.28 1.43
C LEU A 38 -2.31 -0.88 1.87
N SER A 39 -1.01 -0.67 2.06
CA SER A 39 -0.43 0.66 2.24
C SER A 39 0.15 1.18 0.93
N VAL A 40 -0.23 2.38 0.53
CA VAL A 40 0.28 3.06 -0.67
C VAL A 40 0.97 4.34 -0.25
N LEU A 41 2.23 4.48 -0.66
CA LEU A 41 3.10 5.61 -0.36
C LEU A 41 3.60 6.22 -1.67
N GLY A 42 3.81 7.53 -1.71
CA GLY A 42 4.33 8.13 -2.93
C GLY A 42 3.98 9.59 -3.17
N ASP A 43 3.90 9.92 -4.45
CA ASP A 43 3.59 11.24 -4.96
C ASP A 43 2.22 11.33 -5.68
N SER A 44 2.10 12.26 -6.62
CA SER A 44 0.93 12.52 -7.45
C SER A 44 0.35 11.28 -8.13
N ILE A 45 1.19 10.34 -8.58
CA ILE A 45 0.70 9.16 -9.32
C ILE A 45 -0.01 8.20 -8.37
N ALA A 46 0.60 7.92 -7.21
CA ALA A 46 0.00 7.10 -6.17
C ALA A 46 -1.23 7.74 -5.53
N SER A 47 -1.24 9.08 -5.42
CA SER A 47 -2.37 9.80 -4.86
C SER A 47 -3.55 9.93 -5.83
N GLY A 48 -3.38 9.63 -7.12
CA GLY A 48 -4.43 9.82 -8.13
C GLY A 48 -4.64 11.28 -8.52
N TYR A 49 -3.64 12.14 -8.30
CA TYR A 49 -3.69 13.54 -8.68
C TYR A 49 -3.90 13.72 -10.18
N GLY A 50 -4.82 14.62 -10.54
CA GLY A 50 -5.15 14.93 -11.94
C GLY A 50 -6.24 14.05 -12.54
N LEU A 51 -6.74 13.04 -11.82
CA LEU A 51 -7.94 12.31 -12.21
C LEU A 51 -9.20 13.13 -11.92
N GLU A 52 -10.20 13.01 -12.79
CA GLU A 52 -11.53 13.60 -12.56
C GLU A 52 -12.21 12.95 -11.34
N ASN A 53 -11.98 11.66 -11.16
CA ASN A 53 -12.48 10.89 -10.03
C ASN A 53 -11.34 10.11 -9.37
N ILE A 54 -11.15 10.33 -8.07
CA ILE A 54 -10.12 9.67 -7.26
C ILE A 54 -10.32 8.15 -7.18
N GLU A 55 -11.56 7.70 -7.34
CA GLU A 55 -11.93 6.28 -7.37
C GLU A 55 -11.31 5.53 -8.56
N ASP A 56 -10.90 6.26 -9.59
CA ASP A 56 -10.22 5.70 -10.77
C ASP A 56 -8.69 5.63 -10.57
N SER A 57 -8.18 6.05 -9.40
CA SER A 57 -6.77 5.89 -9.08
C SER A 57 -6.41 4.41 -8.95
N TYR A 58 -5.22 4.04 -9.42
CA TYR A 58 -4.83 2.62 -9.45
C TYR A 58 -4.83 1.99 -8.05
N SER A 59 -4.52 2.76 -7.01
CA SER A 59 -4.51 2.29 -5.63
C SER A 59 -5.92 1.91 -5.16
N VAL A 60 -6.92 2.73 -5.48
CA VAL A 60 -8.34 2.46 -5.19
C VAL A 60 -8.85 1.29 -6.03
N LEU A 61 -8.51 1.23 -7.32
CA LEU A 61 -8.91 0.13 -8.20
C LEU A 61 -8.37 -1.23 -7.72
N ILE A 62 -7.09 -1.29 -7.33
CA ILE A 62 -6.50 -2.50 -6.74
C ILE A 62 -7.23 -2.88 -5.45
N ALA A 63 -7.44 -1.91 -4.55
CA ALA A 63 -8.10 -2.16 -3.28
C ALA A 63 -9.53 -2.68 -3.46
N LYS A 64 -10.29 -2.11 -4.39
CA LYS A 64 -11.66 -2.53 -4.72
C LYS A 64 -11.71 -3.93 -5.31
N GLU A 65 -10.88 -4.20 -6.31
CA GLU A 65 -10.83 -5.49 -7.01
C GLU A 65 -10.41 -6.63 -6.08
N LYS A 66 -9.43 -6.36 -5.21
CA LYS A 66 -8.91 -7.35 -4.26
C LYS A 66 -9.62 -7.35 -2.91
N ARG A 67 -10.57 -6.42 -2.70
CA ARG A 67 -11.26 -6.19 -1.43
C ARG A 67 -10.26 -5.96 -0.28
N TYR A 68 -9.23 -5.16 -0.52
CA TYR A 68 -8.25 -4.77 0.49
C TYR A 68 -8.68 -3.51 1.23
N ASN A 69 -8.25 -3.39 2.49
CA ASN A 69 -8.35 -2.16 3.25
C ASN A 69 -7.21 -1.22 2.82
N LEU A 70 -7.52 -0.10 2.19
CA LEU A 70 -6.54 0.83 1.64
C LEU A 70 -6.16 1.92 2.64
N SER A 71 -4.86 2.07 2.88
CA SER A 71 -4.26 3.27 3.49
C SER A 71 -3.34 3.94 2.46
N ASN A 72 -3.83 5.02 1.83
CA ASN A 72 -3.05 5.79 0.86
C ASN A 72 -2.51 7.07 1.51
N CYS A 73 -1.21 7.15 1.70
CA CYS A 73 -0.50 8.30 2.26
C CYS A 73 0.38 9.01 1.22
N ALA A 74 0.09 8.83 -0.07
CA ALA A 74 0.79 9.53 -1.14
C ALA A 74 0.37 11.00 -1.22
N VAL A 75 1.33 11.89 -1.47
CA VAL A 75 1.11 13.34 -1.48
C VAL A 75 1.71 13.96 -2.74
N PRO A 76 0.92 14.70 -3.55
CA PRO A 76 1.40 15.32 -4.77
C PRO A 76 2.68 16.13 -4.59
N GLY A 77 3.63 15.97 -5.51
CA GLY A 77 4.90 16.71 -5.52
C GLY A 77 5.96 16.23 -4.53
N HIS A 78 5.70 15.19 -3.72
CA HIS A 78 6.69 14.60 -2.83
C HIS A 78 7.89 14.02 -3.58
N THR A 79 9.09 14.21 -3.03
CA THR A 79 10.32 13.51 -3.43
C THR A 79 10.58 12.27 -2.57
N THR A 80 11.62 11.49 -2.87
CA THR A 80 12.09 10.42 -1.98
C THR A 80 12.50 10.93 -0.60
N GLY A 81 12.98 12.17 -0.50
CA GLY A 81 13.26 12.81 0.79
C GLY A 81 11.99 13.10 1.60
N ASP A 82 10.94 13.54 0.92
CA ASP A 82 9.63 13.75 1.56
C ASP A 82 9.00 12.41 1.98
N LEU A 83 9.14 11.37 1.16
CA LEU A 83 8.73 10.00 1.54
C LEU A 83 9.45 9.53 2.81
N LEU A 84 10.78 9.71 2.90
CA LEU A 84 11.54 9.34 4.09
C LEU A 84 10.98 10.03 5.33
N ARG A 85 10.69 11.33 5.24
CA ARG A 85 10.05 12.08 6.33
C ARG A 85 8.68 11.49 6.70
N VAL A 86 7.88 11.12 5.71
CA VAL A 86 6.54 10.52 5.92
C VAL A 86 6.66 9.20 6.68
N VAL A 87 7.51 8.27 6.24
CA VAL A 87 7.62 6.96 6.88
C VAL A 87 8.24 7.03 8.28
N CYS A 88 9.14 7.99 8.53
CA CYS A 88 9.74 8.16 9.86
C CYS A 88 8.81 8.86 10.86
N ASN A 89 7.97 9.80 10.43
CA ASN A 89 7.33 10.75 11.36
C ASN A 89 5.80 10.80 11.32
N GLU A 90 5.15 10.40 10.22
CA GLU A 90 3.71 10.59 10.07
C GLU A 90 2.96 9.36 10.61
N GLU A 91 2.21 9.55 11.69
CA GLU A 91 1.55 8.47 12.43
C GLU A 91 0.63 7.61 11.55
N VAL A 92 -0.17 8.24 10.68
CA VAL A 92 -1.08 7.53 9.76
C VAL A 92 -0.32 6.60 8.81
N ALA A 93 0.81 7.07 8.27
CA ALA A 93 1.63 6.26 7.38
C ALA A 93 2.27 5.10 8.14
N ARG A 94 2.84 5.38 9.32
CA ARG A 94 3.49 4.38 10.18
C ARG A 94 2.52 3.29 10.62
N GLU A 95 1.33 3.66 11.06
CA GLU A 95 0.27 2.70 11.40
C GLU A 95 -0.17 1.88 10.19
N GLY A 96 -0.33 2.53 9.04
CA GLY A 96 -0.66 1.87 7.78
C GLY A 96 0.38 0.82 7.39
N ILE A 97 1.67 1.14 7.51
CA ILE A 97 2.79 0.24 7.23
C ILE A 97 2.83 -0.92 8.22
N ALA A 98 2.70 -0.64 9.52
CA ALA A 98 2.77 -1.66 10.57
C ALA A 98 1.66 -2.73 10.46
N LYS A 99 0.50 -2.35 9.90
CA LYS A 99 -0.64 -3.26 9.69
C LYS A 99 -0.70 -3.84 8.27
N ALA A 100 0.17 -3.41 7.36
CA ALA A 100 0.09 -3.76 5.95
C ALA A 100 0.46 -5.23 5.66
N ASP A 101 -0.30 -5.85 4.77
CA ASP A 101 0.05 -7.10 4.10
C ASP A 101 0.76 -6.85 2.76
N LEU A 102 0.69 -5.62 2.24
CA LEU A 102 1.37 -5.17 1.03
C LEU A 102 1.65 -3.67 1.12
N VAL A 103 2.88 -3.27 0.77
CA VAL A 103 3.26 -1.86 0.57
C VAL A 103 3.55 -1.61 -0.91
N ILE A 104 2.94 -0.58 -1.49
CA ILE A 104 3.27 -0.07 -2.82
C ILE A 104 3.88 1.32 -2.68
N ILE A 105 5.03 1.56 -3.33
CA ILE A 105 5.72 2.85 -3.36
C ILE A 105 5.81 3.35 -4.79
N SER A 106 5.28 4.54 -5.08
CA SER A 106 5.46 5.25 -6.35
C SER A 106 6.05 6.63 -6.10
N ILE A 107 7.36 6.79 -6.30
CA ILE A 107 8.11 8.00 -5.95
C ILE A 107 9.33 8.17 -6.86
N GLY A 108 9.93 9.36 -6.86
CA GLY A 108 11.25 9.64 -7.45
C GLY A 108 11.22 10.57 -8.66
N GLY A 109 10.05 10.83 -9.26
CA GLY A 109 9.94 11.70 -10.43
C GLY A 109 10.23 13.15 -10.05
N ASN A 110 9.71 13.57 -8.90
CA ASN A 110 9.90 14.92 -8.38
C ASN A 110 11.35 15.22 -8.01
N ASP A 111 12.17 14.21 -7.71
CA ASP A 111 13.61 14.40 -7.41
C ASP A 111 14.34 14.97 -8.62
N ILE A 112 13.99 14.51 -9.82
CA ILE A 112 14.55 15.00 -11.08
C ILE A 112 13.85 16.29 -11.52
N ILE A 113 12.53 16.37 -11.39
CA ILE A 113 11.76 17.58 -11.76
C ILE A 113 12.23 18.79 -10.94
N ARG A 114 12.51 18.64 -9.64
CA ARG A 114 13.02 19.74 -8.81
C ARG A 114 14.38 20.25 -9.30
N VAL A 115 15.27 19.38 -9.77
CA VAL A 115 16.53 19.82 -10.39
C VAL A 115 16.25 20.73 -11.58
N LEU A 116 15.32 20.35 -12.45
CA LEU A 116 14.97 21.13 -13.64
C LEU A 116 14.31 22.46 -13.27
N GLN A 117 13.43 22.48 -12.26
CA GLN A 117 12.71 23.68 -11.83
C GLN A 117 13.64 24.77 -11.28
N TYR A 118 14.76 24.39 -10.66
CA TYR A 118 15.72 25.31 -10.04
C TYR A 118 17.05 25.42 -10.80
N ALA A 119 17.15 24.82 -12.00
CA ALA A 119 18.36 24.84 -12.80
C ALA A 119 18.65 26.24 -13.35
N ASP A 120 19.89 26.71 -13.16
CA ASP A 120 20.41 27.88 -13.87
C ASP A 120 20.72 27.54 -15.35
N THR A 121 21.08 28.56 -16.13
CA THR A 121 21.35 28.39 -17.57
C THR A 121 22.46 27.37 -17.83
N ASN A 122 23.52 27.34 -17.01
CA ASN A 122 24.63 26.41 -17.18
C ASN A 122 24.22 24.97 -16.89
N THR A 123 23.40 24.77 -15.85
CA THR A 123 22.83 23.48 -15.47
C THR A 123 21.91 22.97 -16.57
N LEU A 124 21.04 23.84 -17.12
CA LEU A 124 20.19 23.48 -18.25
C LEU A 124 21.02 23.12 -19.49
N LEU A 125 22.05 23.88 -19.84
CA LEU A 125 22.95 23.54 -20.96
C LEU A 125 23.63 22.18 -20.75
N SER A 126 24.09 21.89 -19.53
CA SER A 126 24.69 20.61 -19.16
C SER A 126 23.69 19.45 -19.33
N ILE A 127 22.46 19.64 -18.86
CA ILE A 127 21.39 18.64 -18.99
C ILE A 127 21.01 18.44 -20.47
N LEU A 128 20.89 19.49 -21.26
CA LEU A 128 20.58 19.37 -22.68
C LEU A 128 21.70 18.66 -23.45
N SER A 129 22.96 18.90 -23.09
CA SER A 129 24.12 18.30 -23.76
C SER A 129 24.34 16.83 -23.39
N ASN A 130 24.06 16.47 -22.13
CA ASN A 130 24.39 15.15 -21.59
C ASN A 130 23.17 14.27 -21.28
N GLY A 131 21.96 14.82 -21.32
CA GLY A 131 20.72 14.15 -20.94
C GLY A 131 20.82 13.57 -19.52
N VAL A 132 20.41 12.31 -19.37
CA VAL A 132 20.50 11.56 -18.10
C VAL A 132 21.94 11.39 -17.59
N ASN A 133 22.95 11.63 -18.42
CA ASN A 133 24.35 11.54 -18.01
C ASN A 133 24.89 12.83 -17.37
N ALA A 134 24.11 13.91 -17.37
CA ALA A 134 24.52 15.16 -16.73
C ALA A 134 24.86 14.93 -15.25
N PRO A 135 25.98 15.46 -14.72
CA PRO A 135 26.41 15.23 -13.34
C PRO A 135 25.31 15.52 -12.31
N VAL A 136 24.58 16.63 -12.48
CA VAL A 136 23.48 17.04 -11.59
C VAL A 136 22.32 16.03 -11.56
N ILE A 137 22.02 15.39 -12.69
CA ILE A 137 20.97 14.37 -12.79
C ILE A 137 21.43 13.08 -12.11
N LYS A 138 22.69 12.69 -12.32
CA LYS A 138 23.28 11.53 -11.63
C LYS A 138 23.33 11.72 -10.12
N GLU A 139 23.67 12.92 -9.66
CA GLU A 139 23.68 13.26 -8.24
C GLU A 139 22.27 13.19 -7.64
N ALA A 140 21.27 13.79 -8.29
CA ALA A 140 19.89 13.73 -7.84
C ALA A 140 19.36 12.29 -7.81
N ALA A 141 19.66 11.48 -8.83
CA ALA A 141 19.28 10.07 -8.86
C ALA A 141 19.97 9.25 -7.75
N ALA A 142 21.25 9.52 -7.46
CA ALA A 142 21.97 8.86 -6.38
C ALA A 142 21.39 9.21 -5.00
N LYS A 143 21.11 10.49 -4.77
CA LYS A 143 20.43 10.96 -3.55
C LYS A 143 19.04 10.35 -3.41
N ALA A 144 18.28 10.29 -4.50
CA ALA A 144 16.94 9.71 -4.48
C ALA A 144 16.97 8.22 -4.13
N LYS A 145 17.93 7.48 -4.71
CA LYS A 145 18.17 6.07 -4.40
C LYS A 145 18.50 5.85 -2.93
N GLU A 146 19.38 6.67 -2.36
CA GLU A 146 19.78 6.58 -0.95
C GLU A 146 18.58 6.85 -0.02
N GLN A 147 17.81 7.90 -0.27
CA GLN A 147 16.63 8.23 0.52
C GLN A 147 15.53 7.16 0.41
N LEU A 148 15.35 6.58 -0.77
CA LEU A 148 14.44 5.46 -0.96
C LEU A 148 14.92 4.21 -0.20
N LEU A 149 16.23 3.94 -0.18
CA LEU A 149 16.79 2.84 0.60
C LEU A 149 16.51 3.03 2.09
N PHE A 150 16.74 4.22 2.65
CA PHE A 150 16.41 4.52 4.04
C PHE A 150 14.91 4.41 4.32
N SER A 151 14.06 4.83 3.38
CA SER A 151 12.61 4.67 3.52
C SER A 151 12.21 3.20 3.59
N CYS A 152 12.81 2.36 2.75
CA CYS A 152 12.61 0.91 2.80
C CYS A 152 13.13 0.29 4.09
N MET A 153 14.22 0.79 4.67
CA MET A 153 14.71 0.33 5.97
C MET A 153 13.73 0.65 7.08
N GLU A 154 13.20 1.88 7.13
CA GLU A 154 12.16 2.25 8.12
C GLU A 154 10.90 1.37 7.97
N ILE A 155 10.48 1.09 6.73
CA ILE A 155 9.36 0.17 6.47
C ILE A 155 9.66 -1.22 7.01
N ARG A 156 10.89 -1.73 6.86
CA ARG A 156 11.31 -3.03 7.39
C ARG A 156 11.37 -3.05 8.92
N ASP A 157 11.75 -1.95 9.54
CA ASP A 157 11.74 -1.84 11.01
C ASP A 157 10.32 -1.84 11.56
N LEU A 158 9.37 -1.22 10.84
CA LEU A 158 7.95 -1.23 11.20
C LEU A 158 7.24 -2.56 10.89
N ASN A 159 7.62 -3.22 9.79
CA ASN A 159 7.01 -4.44 9.30
C ASN A 159 8.05 -5.30 8.55
N PRO A 160 8.74 -6.23 9.26
CA PRO A 160 9.91 -6.94 8.74
C PRO A 160 9.66 -7.73 7.45
N ASP A 161 8.51 -8.37 7.34
CA ASP A 161 8.23 -9.36 6.29
C ASP A 161 7.32 -8.83 5.17
N VAL A 162 6.86 -7.56 5.24
CA VAL A 162 5.89 -7.04 4.27
C VAL A 162 6.43 -7.03 2.84
N PRO A 163 5.73 -7.58 1.84
CA PRO A 163 6.10 -7.36 0.45
C PRO A 163 6.09 -5.86 0.11
N ILE A 164 7.17 -5.37 -0.51
CA ILE A 164 7.28 -3.99 -0.99
C ILE A 164 7.36 -4.01 -2.52
N ILE A 165 6.39 -3.38 -3.18
CA ILE A 165 6.41 -3.16 -4.62
C ILE A 165 6.87 -1.74 -4.90
N LEU A 166 7.98 -1.61 -5.60
CA LEU A 166 8.45 -0.32 -6.12
C LEU A 166 7.90 -0.13 -7.54
N GLN A 167 7.00 0.81 -7.71
CA GLN A 167 6.54 1.24 -9.02
C GLN A 167 7.60 2.17 -9.63
N SER A 168 8.11 1.79 -10.80
CA SER A 168 9.06 2.62 -11.54
C SER A 168 8.38 3.85 -12.13
N LEU A 169 9.19 4.85 -12.44
CA LEU A 169 8.71 6.06 -13.11
C LEU A 169 8.28 5.72 -14.54
N TYR A 170 7.05 6.11 -14.88
CA TYR A 170 6.59 6.09 -16.27
C TYR A 170 7.50 7.00 -17.10
N ASN A 171 7.99 6.49 -18.23
CA ASN A 171 8.74 7.28 -19.20
C ASN A 171 7.80 7.74 -20.33
N PRO A 172 7.29 8.98 -20.29
CA PRO A 172 6.38 9.50 -21.32
C PRO A 172 7.08 9.82 -22.66
N LEU A 173 8.41 9.72 -22.73
CA LEU A 173 9.22 10.19 -23.88
C LEU A 173 9.57 9.09 -24.89
N TYR A 174 9.01 7.88 -24.78
CA TYR A 174 9.14 6.88 -25.83
C TYR A 174 8.31 7.27 -27.07
N ALA A 175 8.99 7.86 -28.05
CA ALA A 175 8.40 8.36 -29.29
C ALA A 175 8.05 7.29 -30.34
N ASN A 176 8.24 6.00 -30.06
CA ASN A 176 7.86 4.93 -31.00
C ASN A 176 7.70 3.60 -30.25
N ASN A 177 6.44 3.25 -29.95
CA ASN A 177 5.82 1.96 -30.25
C ASN A 177 4.44 1.94 -29.59
N THR A 178 3.42 1.64 -30.38
CA THR A 178 2.05 1.27 -29.98
C THR A 178 2.00 0.63 -28.60
N TYR A 179 1.20 1.21 -27.71
CA TYR A 179 0.85 0.65 -26.41
C TYR A 179 0.32 -0.78 -26.54
N LYS A 180 1.22 -1.78 -26.49
CA LYS A 180 0.83 -3.11 -26.03
C LYS A 180 0.77 -3.01 -24.52
N ALA A 181 -0.39 -2.60 -24.01
CA ALA A 181 -0.79 -2.98 -22.66
C ALA A 181 -0.49 -4.48 -22.51
N PHE A 182 0.07 -4.89 -21.37
CA PHE A 182 0.27 -6.29 -21.02
C PHE A 182 -1.04 -7.06 -21.28
N ALA A 183 -1.14 -7.70 -22.44
CA ALA A 183 -2.12 -8.74 -22.66
C ALA A 183 -1.57 -9.96 -21.91
N PRO A 184 -2.31 -10.55 -20.97
CA PRO A 184 -1.88 -11.80 -20.36
C PRO A 184 -1.77 -12.83 -21.48
N THR A 185 -0.58 -13.38 -21.69
CA THR A 185 -0.43 -14.57 -22.51
C THR A 185 -1.12 -15.69 -21.75
N ALA A 186 -2.23 -16.17 -22.30
CA ALA A 186 -2.81 -17.44 -21.89
C ALA A 186 -1.92 -18.55 -22.42
N GLU A 187 -1.20 -19.21 -21.53
CA GLU A 187 -0.79 -20.62 -21.63
C GLU A 187 -1.10 -21.31 -20.30
#